data_AF-A0A3B0ZZD3-F1
#
_entry.id   AF-A0A3B0ZZD3-F1
#
_cell.length_a   1.000
_cell.length_b   1.000
_cell.length_c   1.000
_cell.angle_alpha   90.00
_cell.angle_beta   90.00
_cell.angle_gamma   90.00
#
_symmetry.space_group_name_H-M   'P 1'
#
loop_
_entity.id
_entity.type
_entity.pdbx_description
1 polymer ?
#
loop_
_entity_poly.entity_id
_entity_poly.type
_entity_poly.pdbx_seq_one_letter_code
_entity_poly.pdbx_strand_id
1 'polypeptide(L)'
;MILGVASGGLFQIRQTTGMNNNLPNNPFLNISAFSRMFERTSTSYKFLFFLSLIQKIKEIGKSDSASTEITYVDLAVGMLSIAWFPHQYFRLSLGVQDQCANILGIFVRERKIIFEAGPITSTTIGQLRMELFDWLNMSRNNIGSLLNHVPYRLLTPFYVNELKGIQENKKNRKIIELANKQNLENIPLYSFTDKSIKVDASWREYMQNNMPVIEGWAKWYWCDYLQNRNPSVPSIPKKILPILSRVAMTSETQYWINILKHKGLKCIYSKNSLDDFALDHFLPWTFVTHNQLWNLIPVSSSANSSKSNNLPSLSYLDGFIEEQFIAIQTAKEIYTEKKWQKFMQTYLSDLHIESYEDLSDQSIVSSAFKSTIKPLHEIASFNGFSSGWVYHENNKVQVVEAEQPVFTENIKESDKFSSFLPLYPIEVAAGNFEDSEIYAEPSSWLNMPMVNYTGVLTKDFFIAQIKGYSMEPTIPDGSYCLFQYGVVGSRSNRIVLVKKDGVIDPDMQTSFTVKRYFSEKITDPENGWTHSKIELRPDNPEYDTIEIKEEDADSFVVAAEFIQVLEI
;
A
#
# COMPACT_ATOMS: atom_id res chain seq x y z
N MET A 1 -31.69 -1.43 32.09
CA MET A 1 -33.06 -0.88 32.01
C MET A 1 -32.91 0.58 31.62
N ILE A 2 -33.07 0.91 30.33
CA ILE A 2 -32.94 2.27 29.81
C ILE A 2 -34.36 2.80 29.61
N LEU A 3 -34.79 3.74 30.46
CA LEU A 3 -36.00 4.53 30.23
C LEU A 3 -35.59 5.76 29.42
N GLY A 4 -35.97 5.77 28.14
CA GLY A 4 -35.83 6.92 27.28
C GLY A 4 -36.98 7.90 27.50
N VAL A 5 -36.66 9.17 27.72
CA VAL A 5 -37.57 10.29 27.49
C VAL A 5 -36.89 11.21 26.47
N ALA A 6 -37.53 11.34 25.31
CA ALA A 6 -37.07 12.15 24.20
C ALA A 6 -37.23 13.64 24.51
N SER A 7 -36.18 14.42 24.29
CA SER A 7 -36.29 15.84 23.95
C SER A 7 -35.22 16.20 22.92
N GLY A 8 -35.67 16.88 21.86
CA GLY A 8 -34.94 17.10 20.63
C GLY A 8 -33.65 17.89 20.81
N GLY A 9 -32.56 17.27 20.41
CA GLY A 9 -31.27 17.86 20.12
C GLY A 9 -30.46 16.81 19.40
N LEU A 10 -29.77 17.17 18.30
CA LEU A 10 -28.87 16.26 17.60
C LEU A 10 -27.79 15.78 18.58
N PHE A 11 -28.01 14.63 19.19
CA PHE A 11 -26.97 13.88 19.87
C PHE A 11 -26.10 13.25 18.79
N GLN A 12 -24.96 13.89 18.48
CA GLN A 12 -23.80 13.09 18.12
C GLN A 12 -23.48 12.23 19.34
N ILE A 13 -23.98 10.99 19.33
CA ILE A 13 -23.52 9.97 20.25
C ILE A 13 -22.07 9.70 19.87
N ARG A 14 -21.13 10.45 20.46
CA ARG A 14 -19.77 9.94 20.63
C ARG A 14 -19.93 8.70 21.49
N GLN A 15 -19.87 7.52 20.87
CA GLN A 15 -19.63 6.29 21.60
C GLN A 15 -18.28 6.45 22.31
N THR A 16 -18.31 6.90 23.56
CA THR A 16 -17.25 6.61 24.52
C THR A 16 -17.41 5.15 24.93
N THR A 17 -17.23 4.23 23.99
CA THR A 17 -17.05 2.80 24.30
C THR A 17 -15.59 2.61 24.68
N GLY A 18 -15.17 3.28 25.76
CA GLY A 18 -13.87 3.04 26.35
C GLY A 18 -13.93 1.73 27.13
N MET A 19 -12.91 0.88 26.95
CA MET A 19 -12.38 0.21 28.14
C MET A 19 -12.26 1.28 29.22
N ASN A 20 -12.77 1.01 30.42
CA ASN A 20 -12.56 1.91 31.56
C ASN A 20 -11.12 2.44 31.53
N ASN A 21 -10.96 3.76 31.65
CA ASN A 21 -9.71 4.54 31.63
C ASN A 21 -8.68 4.14 32.72
N ASN A 22 -8.72 2.90 33.20
CA ASN A 22 -8.00 2.40 34.35
C ASN A 22 -6.64 1.86 33.93
N LEU A 23 -5.80 2.76 33.42
CA LEU A 23 -4.37 2.56 33.53
C LEU A 23 -4.00 2.50 35.02
N PRO A 24 -3.04 1.65 35.43
CA PRO A 24 -2.69 1.49 36.84
C PRO A 24 -2.39 2.84 37.48
N ASN A 25 -2.98 3.13 38.62
CA ASN A 25 -2.78 4.45 39.23
C ASN A 25 -1.36 4.58 39.80
N ASN A 26 -0.83 5.80 39.84
CA ASN A 26 0.41 6.13 40.52
C ASN A 26 0.24 7.52 41.16
N PRO A 27 0.44 7.65 42.48
CA PRO A 27 0.15 8.90 43.19
C PRO A 27 1.12 10.05 42.86
N PHE A 28 2.28 9.74 42.28
CA PHE A 28 3.32 10.72 41.95
C PHE A 28 3.30 11.14 40.47
N LEU A 29 2.52 10.43 39.63
CA LEU A 29 2.45 10.67 38.19
C LEU A 29 1.05 11.11 37.78
N ASN A 30 0.97 11.97 36.77
CA ASN A 30 -0.30 12.45 36.23
C ASN A 30 -0.94 11.39 35.30
N ILE A 31 -1.39 10.27 35.86
CA ILE A 31 -2.03 9.17 35.12
C ILE A 31 -3.31 9.64 34.40
N SER A 32 -4.00 10.63 34.98
CA SER A 32 -5.17 11.27 34.38
C SER A 32 -4.84 11.94 33.05
N ALA A 33 -3.73 12.68 32.95
CA ALA A 33 -3.27 13.26 31.69
C ALA A 33 -2.79 12.17 30.72
N PHE A 34 -2.06 11.18 31.22
CA PHE A 34 -1.52 10.08 30.42
C PHE A 34 -2.61 9.27 29.71
N SER A 35 -3.71 8.94 30.41
CA SER A 35 -4.84 8.21 29.80
C SER A 35 -5.56 8.99 28.71
N ARG A 36 -5.38 10.32 28.64
CA ARG A 36 -6.01 11.20 27.64
C ARG A 36 -5.15 11.50 26.41
N MET A 37 -3.94 10.94 26.29
CA MET A 37 -3.02 11.21 25.16
C MET A 37 -3.67 11.00 23.79
N PHE A 38 -4.62 10.06 23.70
CA PHE A 38 -5.29 9.64 22.47
C PHE A 38 -6.70 10.20 22.25
N GLU A 39 -7.25 11.02 23.15
CA GLU A 39 -8.62 11.56 23.02
C GLU A 39 -8.84 12.41 21.76
N ARG A 40 -7.77 13.05 21.26
CA ARG A 40 -7.79 13.88 20.05
C ARG A 40 -6.74 13.40 19.08
N THR A 41 -7.18 12.65 18.09
CA THR A 41 -6.36 12.05 17.03
C THR A 41 -7.06 12.21 15.68
N SER A 42 -6.38 12.85 14.72
CA SER A 42 -6.83 12.95 13.32
C SER A 42 -6.04 12.02 12.40
N THR A 43 -4.78 11.76 12.74
CA THR A 43 -3.81 10.89 12.07
C THR A 43 -3.23 9.84 13.03
N SER A 44 -2.52 8.85 12.49
CA SER A 44 -1.94 7.71 13.24
C SER A 44 -0.80 8.08 14.20
N TYR A 45 -0.25 9.29 14.07
CA TYR A 45 1.08 9.63 14.54
C TYR A 45 1.23 9.43 16.04
N LYS A 46 0.24 9.85 16.85
CA LYS A 46 0.32 9.69 18.31
C LYS A 46 0.40 8.22 18.73
N PHE A 47 -0.36 7.35 18.08
CA PHE A 47 -0.35 5.92 18.37
C PHE A 47 1.00 5.32 18.00
N LEU A 48 1.47 5.58 16.78
CA LEU A 48 2.75 5.08 16.28
C LEU A 48 3.92 5.59 17.12
N PHE A 49 3.95 6.87 17.46
CA PHE A 49 4.99 7.49 18.27
C PHE A 49 5.04 6.87 19.67
N PHE A 50 3.88 6.74 20.32
CA PHE A 50 3.82 6.16 21.66
C PHE A 50 4.15 4.65 21.67
N LEU A 51 3.67 3.88 20.69
CA LEU A 51 4.04 2.47 20.55
C LEU A 51 5.55 2.32 20.28
N SER A 52 6.14 3.20 19.46
CA SER A 52 7.59 3.25 19.24
C SER A 52 8.36 3.56 20.52
N LEU A 53 7.88 4.53 21.31
CA LEU A 53 8.45 4.89 22.60
C LEU A 53 8.44 3.69 23.57
N ILE A 54 7.29 3.02 23.68
CA ILE A 54 7.13 1.84 24.53
C ILE A 54 8.04 0.70 24.06
N GLN A 55 8.14 0.46 22.74
CA GLN A 55 9.05 -0.55 22.20
C GLN A 55 10.50 -0.26 22.59
N LYS A 56 10.96 0.99 22.48
CA LYS A 56 12.32 1.38 22.86
C LYS A 56 12.58 1.23 24.36
N ILE A 57 11.60 1.55 25.21
CA ILE A 57 11.70 1.33 26.66
C ILE A 57 11.81 -0.16 27.00
N LYS A 58 11.10 -1.05 26.27
CA LYS A 58 11.24 -2.51 26.42
C LYS A 58 12.60 -3.02 25.97
N GLU A 59 13.11 -2.53 24.84
CA GLU A 59 14.42 -2.90 24.28
C GLU A 59 15.57 -2.53 25.23
N ILE A 60 15.49 -1.35 25.87
CA ILE A 60 16.52 -0.86 26.79
C ILE A 60 16.51 -1.61 28.13
N GLY A 61 15.34 -2.07 28.59
CA GLY A 61 15.20 -2.81 29.84
C GLY A 61 15.50 -1.95 31.08
N LYS A 62 15.87 -2.59 32.19
CA LYS A 62 16.20 -1.89 33.44
C LYS A 62 17.51 -1.12 33.27
N SER A 63 17.52 0.14 33.72
CA SER A 63 18.71 1.00 33.70
C SER A 63 18.76 1.80 34.99
N ASP A 64 19.96 1.89 35.57
CA ASP A 64 20.24 2.71 36.76
C ASP A 64 20.36 4.22 36.43
N SER A 65 20.28 4.58 35.14
CA SER A 65 20.30 5.98 34.71
C SER A 65 19.02 6.72 35.11
N ALA A 66 19.16 7.95 35.61
CA ALA A 66 18.06 8.83 35.98
C ALA A 66 17.12 9.21 34.81
N SER A 67 17.51 8.96 33.56
CA SER A 67 16.64 9.12 32.40
C SER A 67 17.02 8.15 31.27
N THR A 68 16.09 7.91 30.35
CA THR A 68 16.35 7.14 29.13
C THR A 68 16.25 8.05 27.92
N GLU A 69 17.36 8.23 27.24
CA GLU A 69 17.45 9.04 26.04
C GLU A 69 17.13 8.20 24.80
N ILE A 70 16.22 8.68 23.95
CA ILE A 70 15.77 8.01 22.73
C ILE A 70 15.83 9.03 21.60
N THR A 71 16.60 8.71 20.55
CA THR A 71 16.79 9.64 19.42
C THR A 71 15.52 9.79 18.59
N TYR A 72 15.37 10.92 17.91
CA TYR A 72 14.28 11.11 16.95
C TYR A 72 14.35 10.11 15.79
N VAL A 73 15.55 9.70 15.37
CA VAL A 73 15.71 8.67 14.34
C VAL A 73 15.14 7.33 14.83
N ASP A 74 15.49 6.91 16.05
CA ASP A 74 14.96 5.69 16.66
C ASP A 74 13.44 5.67 16.77
N LEU A 75 12.85 6.82 17.12
CA LEU A 75 11.39 6.99 17.20
C LEU A 75 10.75 6.92 15.81
N ALA A 76 11.34 7.58 14.81
CA ALA A 76 10.84 7.54 13.44
C ALA A 76 10.93 6.12 12.84
N VAL A 77 12.03 5.40 13.08
CA VAL A 77 12.19 3.99 12.67
C VAL A 77 11.09 3.13 13.29
N GLY A 78 10.85 3.25 14.60
CA GLY A 78 9.79 2.48 15.25
C GLY A 78 8.40 2.84 14.75
N MET A 79 8.10 4.12 14.53
CA MET A 79 6.83 4.57 13.94
C MET A 79 6.57 3.93 12.58
N LEU A 80 7.54 4.03 11.66
CA LEU A 80 7.42 3.50 10.30
C LEU A 80 7.40 1.97 10.30
N SER A 81 8.19 1.32 11.14
CA SER A 81 8.20 -0.14 11.27
C SER A 81 6.86 -0.70 11.76
N ILE A 82 6.20 -0.01 12.70
CA ILE A 82 4.86 -0.40 13.17
C ILE A 82 3.81 -0.16 12.08
N ALA A 83 3.88 0.97 11.38
CA ALA A 83 2.96 1.32 10.30
C ALA A 83 3.10 0.42 9.06
N TRP A 84 4.30 -0.11 8.80
CA TRP A 84 4.61 -0.95 7.64
C TRP A 84 3.69 -2.14 7.49
N PHE A 85 3.43 -2.90 8.55
CA PHE A 85 2.65 -4.14 8.43
C PHE A 85 1.18 -3.89 8.11
N PRO A 86 0.44 -3.06 8.88
CA PRO A 86 -0.91 -2.65 8.51
C PRO A 86 -0.98 -2.10 7.10
N HIS A 87 -0.06 -1.20 6.72
CA HIS A 87 -0.16 -0.48 5.46
C HIS A 87 0.34 -1.28 4.24
N GLN A 88 1.58 -1.76 4.26
CA GLN A 88 2.20 -2.41 3.11
C GLN A 88 1.84 -3.88 2.99
N TYR A 89 1.78 -4.61 4.11
CA TYR A 89 1.57 -6.07 4.10
C TYR A 89 0.08 -6.44 4.11
N PHE A 90 -0.74 -5.74 4.90
CA PHE A 90 -2.19 -5.97 5.00
C PHE A 90 -3.04 -5.01 4.17
N ARG A 91 -2.40 -4.05 3.47
CA ARG A 91 -3.04 -3.09 2.57
C ARG A 91 -4.10 -2.21 3.24
N LEU A 92 -3.90 -1.87 4.52
CA LEU A 92 -4.80 -0.97 5.25
C LEU A 92 -4.49 0.50 4.94
N SER A 93 -5.55 1.29 4.84
CA SER A 93 -5.48 2.74 4.79
C SER A 93 -5.15 3.31 6.17
N LEU A 94 -4.18 4.23 6.22
CA LEU A 94 -3.91 5.05 7.39
C LEU A 94 -4.75 6.34 7.41
N GLY A 95 -5.58 6.57 6.38
CA GLY A 95 -6.35 7.80 6.18
C GLY A 95 -5.64 8.82 5.29
N VAL A 96 -6.43 9.61 4.56
CA VAL A 96 -5.93 10.51 3.48
C VAL A 96 -5.01 11.65 3.95
N GLN A 97 -5.12 12.05 5.22
CA GLN A 97 -4.28 13.10 5.80
C GLN A 97 -2.95 12.55 6.37
N ASP A 98 -2.83 11.23 6.47
CA ASP A 98 -1.71 10.57 7.12
C ASP A 98 -0.53 10.41 6.16
N GLN A 99 0.61 11.05 6.45
CA GLN A 99 1.79 10.97 5.56
C GLN A 99 2.67 9.76 5.85
N CYS A 100 2.41 8.94 6.88
CA CYS A 100 3.21 7.73 7.10
C CYS A 100 3.12 6.79 5.89
N ALA A 101 1.93 6.67 5.28
CA ALA A 101 1.73 5.89 4.05
C ALA A 101 2.61 6.41 2.89
N ASN A 102 2.59 7.71 2.66
CA ASN A 102 3.41 8.34 1.60
C ASN A 102 4.90 8.14 1.83
N ILE A 103 5.37 8.36 3.06
CA ILE A 103 6.78 8.18 3.44
C ILE A 103 7.21 6.72 3.25
N LEU A 104 6.36 5.78 3.65
CA LEU A 104 6.62 4.35 3.40
C LEU A 104 6.66 4.03 1.90
N GLY A 105 5.77 4.59 1.09
CA GLY A 105 5.78 4.42 -0.36
C GLY A 105 7.07 4.93 -1.02
N ILE A 106 7.60 6.08 -0.56
CA ILE A 106 8.90 6.60 -1.00
C ILE A 106 10.02 5.62 -0.60
N PHE A 107 10.03 5.18 0.65
CA PHE A 107 11.03 4.23 1.15
C PHE A 107 11.01 2.90 0.38
N VAL A 108 9.82 2.32 0.11
CA VAL A 108 9.67 1.10 -0.72
C VAL A 108 10.30 1.29 -2.08
N ARG A 109 10.00 2.41 -2.75
CA ARG A 109 10.48 2.72 -4.10
C ARG A 109 11.99 2.92 -4.15
N GLU A 110 12.54 3.67 -3.20
CA GLU A 110 13.98 3.98 -3.17
C GLU A 110 14.84 2.79 -2.76
N ARG A 111 14.37 1.97 -1.80
CA ARG A 111 15.11 0.79 -1.33
C ARG A 111 14.82 -0.48 -2.13
N LYS A 112 13.86 -0.45 -3.05
CA LYS A 112 13.38 -1.62 -3.82
C LYS A 112 13.06 -2.82 -2.89
N ILE A 113 12.51 -2.56 -1.70
CA ILE A 113 12.23 -3.61 -0.71
C ILE A 113 10.95 -4.34 -1.07
N ILE A 114 11.06 -5.66 -1.25
CA ILE A 114 9.95 -6.56 -1.52
C ILE A 114 9.88 -7.60 -0.39
N PHE A 115 9.00 -7.37 0.59
CA PHE A 115 8.61 -8.42 1.54
C PHE A 115 7.38 -9.16 0.98
N GLU A 116 7.54 -9.85 -0.14
CA GLU A 116 6.44 -10.61 -0.73
C GLU A 116 6.34 -12.03 -0.15
N ALA A 117 5.10 -12.37 0.24
CA ALA A 117 4.55 -13.70 0.51
C ALA A 117 5.17 -14.62 1.58
N GLY A 118 6.38 -14.34 2.08
CA GLY A 118 7.04 -15.13 3.12
C GLY A 118 6.46 -14.95 4.54
N PRO A 119 6.74 -15.86 5.48
CA PRO A 119 6.45 -15.65 6.90
C PRO A 119 7.25 -14.43 7.40
N ILE A 120 6.57 -13.50 8.07
CA ILE A 120 7.24 -12.39 8.73
C ILE A 120 7.97 -12.96 9.95
N THR A 121 9.30 -12.92 9.92
CA THR A 121 10.14 -13.38 11.04
C THR A 121 10.67 -12.20 11.85
N SER A 122 11.24 -12.47 13.02
CA SER A 122 12.02 -11.49 13.76
C SER A 122 13.18 -10.93 12.93
N THR A 123 13.81 -11.76 12.09
CA THR A 123 14.87 -11.34 11.15
C THR A 123 14.34 -10.36 10.12
N THR A 124 13.18 -10.63 9.52
CA THR A 124 12.52 -9.74 8.55
C THR A 124 12.24 -8.37 9.17
N ILE A 125 11.74 -8.34 10.42
CA ILE A 125 11.50 -7.09 11.15
C ILE A 125 12.80 -6.35 11.46
N GLY A 126 13.85 -7.08 11.84
CA GLY A 126 15.18 -6.52 12.09
C GLY A 126 15.76 -5.86 10.85
N GLN A 127 15.72 -6.55 9.71
CA GLN A 127 16.16 -6.02 8.41
C GLN A 127 15.38 -4.76 8.01
N LEU A 128 14.05 -4.77 8.11
CA LEU A 128 13.23 -3.58 7.86
C LEU A 128 13.66 -2.40 8.74
N ARG A 129 13.90 -2.62 10.04
CA ARG A 129 14.32 -1.56 10.96
C ARG A 129 15.70 -1.01 10.62
N MET A 130 16.64 -1.86 10.22
CA MET A 130 17.97 -1.44 9.77
C MET A 130 17.89 -0.58 8.50
N GLU A 131 17.16 -1.05 7.49
CA GLU A 131 16.96 -0.30 6.23
C GLU A 131 16.29 1.05 6.47
N LEU A 132 15.26 1.09 7.32
CA LEU A 132 14.61 2.34 7.72
C LEU A 132 15.56 3.28 8.45
N PHE A 133 16.41 2.75 9.34
CA PHE A 133 17.38 3.54 10.10
C PHE A 133 18.39 4.18 9.15
N ASP A 134 18.99 3.40 8.26
CA ASP A 134 19.98 3.90 7.30
C ASP A 134 19.34 4.92 6.36
N TRP A 135 18.12 4.63 5.88
CA TRP A 135 17.38 5.54 4.99
C TRP A 135 17.04 6.88 5.63
N LEU A 136 16.53 6.87 6.87
CA LEU A 136 16.19 8.09 7.59
C LEU A 136 17.42 8.94 7.93
N ASN A 137 18.58 8.30 8.14
CA ASN A 137 19.83 9.03 8.36
C ASN A 137 20.36 9.71 7.09
N MET A 138 20.08 9.15 5.91
CA MET A 138 20.42 9.75 4.62
C MET A 138 19.49 10.93 4.25
N SER A 139 18.23 10.93 4.71
CA SER A 139 17.25 11.98 4.41
C SER A 139 16.57 12.55 5.66
N ARG A 140 17.18 13.60 6.25
CA ARG A 140 16.66 14.24 7.46
C ARG A 140 15.28 14.89 7.30
N ASN A 141 14.88 15.25 6.08
CA ASN A 141 13.59 15.87 5.81
C ASN A 141 12.41 14.95 6.18
N ASN A 142 12.56 13.64 6.02
CA ASN A 142 11.53 12.64 6.34
C ASN A 142 11.26 12.55 7.85
N ILE A 143 12.31 12.68 8.66
CA ILE A 143 12.19 12.74 10.13
C ILE A 143 11.43 14.00 10.54
N GLY A 144 11.77 15.14 9.94
CA GLY A 144 11.06 16.40 10.16
C GLY A 144 9.56 16.28 9.89
N SER A 145 9.18 15.70 8.74
CA SER A 145 7.78 15.48 8.38
C SER A 145 7.02 14.60 9.40
N LEU A 146 7.65 13.51 9.88
CA LEU A 146 7.04 12.61 10.87
C LEU A 146 6.91 13.23 12.26
N LEU A 147 7.95 13.93 12.72
CA LEU A 147 8.11 14.33 14.11
C LEU A 147 7.84 15.82 14.38
N ASN A 148 7.45 16.60 13.36
CA ASN A 148 7.23 18.05 13.51
C ASN A 148 6.28 18.44 14.64
N HIS A 149 5.26 17.61 14.88
CA HIS A 149 4.20 17.92 15.85
C HIS A 149 4.03 16.84 16.92
N VAL A 150 4.10 15.56 16.55
CA VAL A 150 3.69 14.48 17.45
C VAL A 150 4.41 14.44 18.81
N PRO A 151 5.73 14.68 18.94
CA PRO A 151 6.40 14.65 20.25
C PRO A 151 5.84 15.71 21.21
N TYR A 152 5.40 16.85 20.69
CA TYR A 152 4.82 17.92 21.49
C TYR A 152 3.32 17.67 21.74
N ARG A 153 2.59 17.25 20.71
CA ARG A 153 1.13 17.06 20.78
C ARG A 153 0.71 15.88 21.65
N LEU A 154 1.57 14.88 21.82
CA LEU A 154 1.34 13.81 22.78
C LEU A 154 1.28 14.35 24.22
N LEU A 155 2.11 15.34 24.56
CA LEU A 155 2.18 15.95 25.90
C LEU A 155 1.07 16.97 26.21
N THR A 156 0.23 17.33 25.23
CA THR A 156 -0.79 18.37 25.43
C THR A 156 -1.71 18.14 26.64
N PRO A 157 -2.18 16.90 26.95
CA PRO A 157 -3.01 16.66 28.13
C PRO A 157 -2.33 16.92 29.48
N PHE A 158 -1.00 16.97 29.53
CA PHE A 158 -0.22 17.26 30.74
C PHE A 158 -0.15 18.75 31.08
N TYR A 159 -0.47 19.61 30.11
CA TYR A 159 -0.28 21.07 30.19
C TYR A 159 -1.52 21.85 29.74
N VAL A 160 -2.72 21.29 29.96
CA VAL A 160 -3.99 21.86 29.45
C VAL A 160 -4.21 23.29 29.95
N ASN A 161 -3.86 23.58 31.20
CA ASN A 161 -4.06 24.89 31.81
C ASN A 161 -3.05 25.91 31.28
N GLU A 162 -1.79 25.51 31.14
CA GLU A 162 -0.68 26.33 30.69
C GLU A 162 -0.74 26.64 29.19
N LEU A 163 -1.42 25.78 28.41
CA LEU A 163 -1.62 25.97 26.97
C LEU A 163 -2.90 26.74 26.63
N LYS A 164 -3.74 27.05 27.61
CA LYS A 164 -4.99 27.78 27.39
C LYS A 164 -4.69 29.20 26.88
N GLY A 165 -5.29 29.57 25.74
CA GLY A 165 -5.09 30.88 25.12
C GLY A 165 -3.78 31.04 24.34
N ILE A 166 -2.91 30.04 24.31
CA ILE A 166 -1.67 30.06 23.51
C ILE A 166 -2.01 29.82 22.03
N GLN A 167 -1.48 30.67 21.16
CA GLN A 167 -1.59 30.53 19.70
C GLN A 167 -0.97 29.22 19.21
N GLU A 168 -1.58 28.59 18.20
CA GLU A 168 -1.24 27.25 17.74
C GLU A 168 0.24 27.09 17.34
N ASN A 169 0.79 28.07 16.62
CA ASN A 169 2.19 28.12 16.20
C ASN A 169 3.20 28.27 17.36
N LYS A 170 2.76 28.73 18.53
CA LYS A 170 3.61 28.90 19.73
C LYS A 170 3.53 27.72 20.70
N LYS A 171 2.57 26.82 20.54
CA LYS A 171 2.34 25.71 21.48
C LYS A 171 3.54 24.78 21.60
N ASN A 172 4.14 24.38 20.48
CA ASN A 172 5.30 23.47 20.51
C ASN A 172 6.45 24.05 21.37
N ARG A 173 6.80 25.33 21.17
CA ARG A 173 7.83 26.02 21.96
C ARG A 173 7.47 26.05 23.45
N LYS A 174 6.20 26.33 23.78
CA LYS A 174 5.75 26.36 25.18
C LYS A 174 5.82 24.98 25.83
N ILE A 175 5.48 23.92 25.10
CA ILE A 175 5.58 22.53 25.59
C ILE A 175 7.03 22.14 25.88
N ILE A 176 7.97 22.53 25.00
CA ILE A 176 9.41 22.30 25.24
C ILE A 176 9.86 22.98 26.54
N GLU A 177 9.49 24.26 26.73
CA GLU A 177 9.82 25.02 27.94
C GLU A 177 9.27 24.34 29.20
N LEU A 178 8.02 23.90 29.19
CA LEU A 178 7.38 23.25 30.32
C LEU A 178 7.97 21.86 30.61
N ALA A 179 8.24 21.07 29.57
CA ALA A 179 8.76 19.71 29.72
C ALA A 179 10.24 19.65 30.12
N ASN A 180 11.03 20.68 29.78
CA ASN A 180 12.43 20.77 30.18
C ASN A 180 12.62 21.41 31.55
N LYS A 181 11.59 22.06 32.09
CA LYS A 181 11.63 22.65 33.43
C LYS A 181 11.38 21.57 34.49
N GLN A 182 12.25 21.51 35.48
CA GLN A 182 12.06 20.61 36.62
C GLN A 182 10.82 21.04 37.42
N ASN A 183 9.86 20.13 37.56
CA ASN A 183 8.62 20.37 38.31
C ASN A 183 8.26 19.12 39.11
N LEU A 184 8.40 19.19 40.43
CA LEU A 184 8.11 18.08 41.33
C LEU A 184 6.60 17.79 41.47
N GLU A 185 5.74 18.77 41.17
CA GLU A 185 4.29 18.63 41.21
C GLU A 185 3.71 18.05 39.91
N ASN A 186 4.45 18.14 38.81
CA ASN A 186 4.06 17.60 37.51
C ASN A 186 5.27 17.08 36.75
N ILE A 187 5.68 15.85 37.09
CA ILE A 187 6.84 15.18 36.48
C ILE A 187 6.55 14.98 34.97
N PRO A 188 7.33 15.58 34.06
CA PRO A 188 7.11 15.46 32.63
C PRO A 188 7.32 14.01 32.19
N LEU A 189 6.49 13.55 31.24
CA LEU A 189 6.64 12.21 30.64
C LEU A 189 8.03 12.02 30.01
N TYR A 190 8.47 13.04 29.27
CA TYR A 190 9.83 13.17 28.76
C TYR A 190 10.16 14.65 28.56
N SER A 191 11.46 14.95 28.60
CA SER A 191 12.04 16.24 28.20
C SER A 191 12.66 16.14 26.81
N PHE A 192 13.03 17.28 26.22
CA PHE A 192 13.53 17.41 24.85
C PHE A 192 15.00 17.83 24.84
N THR A 193 15.74 17.24 23.91
CA THR A 193 17.03 17.76 23.43
C THR A 193 16.93 18.12 21.95
N ASP A 194 18.03 18.59 21.36
CA ASP A 194 18.13 18.88 19.93
C ASP A 194 17.84 17.66 19.04
N LYS A 195 18.17 16.45 19.49
CA LYS A 195 18.13 15.22 18.65
C LYS A 195 17.35 14.06 19.28
N SER A 196 16.86 14.21 20.50
CA SER A 196 16.27 13.13 21.28
C SER A 196 15.18 13.65 22.22
N ILE A 197 14.46 12.69 22.80
CA ILE A 197 13.69 12.90 24.03
C ILE A 197 14.36 12.13 25.17
N LYS A 198 14.22 12.63 26.40
CA LYS A 198 14.68 11.98 27.63
C LYS A 198 13.48 11.63 28.49
N VAL A 199 13.13 10.34 28.54
CA VAL A 199 12.06 9.81 29.37
C VAL A 199 12.49 9.87 30.83
N ASP A 200 11.63 10.43 31.67
CA ASP A 200 11.87 10.51 33.12
C ASP A 200 11.89 9.10 33.74
N ALA A 201 12.77 8.88 34.72
CA ALA A 201 12.89 7.59 35.39
C ALA A 201 11.58 7.11 36.03
N SER A 202 10.78 8.01 36.62
CA SER A 202 9.52 7.68 37.28
C SER A 202 8.50 7.14 36.27
N TRP A 203 8.41 7.78 35.11
CA TRP A 203 7.54 7.33 34.01
C TRP A 203 8.04 6.03 33.38
N ARG A 204 9.35 5.90 33.20
CA ARG A 204 9.95 4.65 32.70
C ARG A 204 9.66 3.48 33.63
N GLU A 205 9.87 3.64 34.93
CA GLU A 205 9.59 2.63 35.94
C GLU A 205 8.10 2.25 35.94
N TYR A 206 7.22 3.26 35.94
CA TYR A 206 5.78 3.04 35.83
C TYR A 206 5.42 2.25 34.57
N MET A 207 5.97 2.58 33.41
CA MET A 207 5.72 1.85 32.17
C MET A 207 6.23 0.42 32.22
N GLN A 208 7.43 0.20 32.75
CA GLN A 208 8.03 -1.13 32.86
C GLN A 208 7.24 -2.04 33.80
N ASN A 209 6.80 -1.51 34.94
CA ASN A 209 6.00 -2.27 35.92
C ASN A 209 4.58 -2.60 35.41
N ASN A 210 4.07 -1.82 34.46
CA ASN A 210 2.69 -1.96 33.94
C ASN A 210 2.63 -2.26 32.44
N MET A 211 3.73 -2.79 31.89
CA MET A 211 3.95 -2.88 30.44
C MET A 211 2.83 -3.60 29.68
N PRO A 212 2.34 -4.79 30.09
CA PRO A 212 1.27 -5.47 29.35
C PRO A 212 -0.02 -4.66 29.25
N VAL A 213 -0.37 -3.92 30.31
CA VAL A 213 -1.58 -3.11 30.38
C VAL A 213 -1.46 -1.87 29.50
N ILE A 214 -0.33 -1.15 29.59
CA ILE A 214 -0.08 0.06 28.80
C ILE A 214 0.05 -0.26 27.32
N GLU A 215 0.77 -1.33 26.98
CA GLU A 215 0.92 -1.79 25.60
C GLU A 215 -0.42 -2.25 25.02
N GLY A 216 -1.22 -3.00 25.78
CA GLY A 216 -2.57 -3.41 25.39
C GLY A 216 -3.50 -2.21 25.16
N TRP A 217 -3.48 -1.23 26.07
CA TRP A 217 -4.23 0.02 25.94
C TRP A 217 -3.85 0.78 24.67
N ALA A 218 -2.55 0.98 24.40
CA ALA A 218 -2.11 1.68 23.20
C ALA A 218 -2.48 0.93 21.91
N LYS A 219 -2.36 -0.40 21.90
CA LYS A 219 -2.77 -1.25 20.77
C LYS A 219 -4.27 -1.25 20.52
N TRP A 220 -5.08 -1.15 21.58
CA TRP A 220 -6.53 -0.98 21.44
C TRP A 220 -6.85 0.30 20.65
N TYR A 221 -6.26 1.43 21.04
CA TYR A 221 -6.49 2.71 20.39
C TYR A 221 -5.97 2.73 18.95
N TRP A 222 -4.85 2.07 18.71
CA TRP A 222 -4.33 1.85 17.36
C TRP A 222 -5.27 1.00 16.49
N CYS A 223 -5.80 -0.09 17.05
CA CYS A 223 -6.76 -0.95 16.38
C CYS A 223 -8.06 -0.21 16.06
N ASP A 224 -8.60 0.55 17.01
CA ASP A 224 -9.81 1.36 16.82
C ASP A 224 -9.61 2.41 15.72
N TYR A 225 -8.46 3.09 15.71
CA TYR A 225 -8.10 4.01 14.64
C TYR A 225 -8.10 3.32 13.27
N LEU A 226 -7.42 2.18 13.14
CA LEU A 226 -7.38 1.42 11.88
C LEU A 226 -8.77 0.93 11.48
N GLN A 227 -9.60 0.49 12.42
CA GLN A 227 -10.97 0.03 12.17
C GLN A 227 -11.83 1.17 11.59
N ASN A 228 -11.71 2.37 12.15
CA ASN A 228 -12.41 3.57 11.68
C ASN A 228 -11.95 4.03 10.29
N ARG A 229 -10.72 3.72 9.89
CA ARG A 229 -10.18 4.03 8.55
C ARG A 229 -10.46 2.93 7.52
N ASN A 230 -10.80 1.72 7.97
CA ASN A 230 -10.98 0.55 7.12
C ASN A 230 -12.26 -0.22 7.51
N PRO A 231 -13.45 0.41 7.47
CA PRO A 231 -14.68 -0.16 8.03
C PRO A 231 -15.12 -1.45 7.33
N SER A 232 -14.81 -1.62 6.05
CA SER A 232 -15.21 -2.78 5.25
C SER A 232 -14.20 -3.93 5.27
N VAL A 233 -13.02 -3.72 5.85
CA VAL A 233 -11.94 -4.71 5.80
C VAL A 233 -12.06 -5.68 6.99
N PRO A 234 -12.08 -7.01 6.77
CA PRO A 234 -12.27 -7.96 7.86
C PRO A 234 -11.05 -8.04 8.79
N SER A 235 -11.28 -8.46 10.02
CA SER A 235 -10.24 -8.89 10.97
C SER A 235 -9.12 -7.88 11.25
N ILE A 236 -9.41 -6.57 11.30
CA ILE A 236 -8.44 -5.52 11.67
C ILE A 236 -7.62 -5.82 12.94
N PRO A 237 -8.21 -6.37 14.03
CA PRO A 237 -7.42 -6.69 15.23
C PRO A 237 -6.26 -7.67 15.00
N LYS A 238 -6.30 -8.50 13.95
CA LYS A 238 -5.21 -9.41 13.57
C LYS A 238 -4.16 -8.76 12.66
N LYS A 239 -4.40 -7.55 12.18
CA LYS A 239 -3.60 -6.84 11.18
C LYS A 239 -2.81 -5.66 11.75
N ILE A 240 -2.96 -5.35 13.04
CA ILE A 240 -2.34 -4.18 13.67
C ILE A 240 -0.82 -4.30 13.86
N LEU A 241 -0.28 -5.52 13.78
CA LEU A 241 1.12 -5.88 14.06
C LEU A 241 1.58 -7.06 13.19
N PRO A 242 2.91 -7.27 13.05
CA PRO A 242 3.45 -8.43 12.34
C PRO A 242 3.04 -9.75 12.99
N ILE A 243 2.71 -10.74 12.17
CA ILE A 243 2.35 -12.09 12.61
C ILE A 243 3.61 -12.95 12.57
N LEU A 244 4.24 -13.13 13.74
CA LEU A 244 5.52 -13.84 13.89
C LEU A 244 5.41 -15.37 13.75
N SER A 245 4.22 -15.92 13.91
CA SER A 245 3.95 -17.35 13.71
C SER A 245 2.61 -17.53 13.01
N ARG A 246 2.63 -18.16 11.83
CA ARG A 246 1.39 -18.61 11.18
C ARG A 246 0.92 -19.89 11.85
N VAL A 247 -0.38 -20.02 12.06
CA VAL A 247 -0.99 -21.27 12.56
C VAL A 247 -0.79 -22.35 11.49
N ALA A 248 -0.24 -23.50 11.88
CA ALA A 248 -0.07 -24.63 10.99
C ALA A 248 -1.43 -25.12 10.47
N MET A 249 -1.52 -25.37 9.16
CA MET A 249 -2.75 -25.80 8.48
C MET A 249 -2.93 -27.32 8.48
N THR A 250 -2.40 -28.01 9.49
CA THR A 250 -2.34 -29.47 9.51
C THR A 250 -3.72 -30.11 9.40
N SER A 251 -4.74 -29.53 10.04
CA SER A 251 -6.10 -30.10 10.02
C SER A 251 -6.78 -29.94 8.65
N GLU A 252 -6.54 -28.82 7.99
CA GLU A 252 -7.05 -28.43 6.69
C GLU A 252 -6.38 -29.25 5.59
N THR A 253 -5.06 -29.44 5.69
CA THR A 253 -4.31 -30.33 4.79
C THR A 253 -4.81 -31.77 4.91
N GLN A 254 -5.02 -32.28 6.12
CA GLN A 254 -5.54 -33.64 6.32
C GLN A 254 -6.99 -33.80 5.83
N TYR A 255 -7.82 -32.76 5.93
CA TYR A 255 -9.15 -32.74 5.32
C TYR A 255 -9.05 -32.96 3.81
N TRP A 256 -8.26 -32.13 3.11
CA TRP A 256 -8.13 -32.22 1.65
C TRP A 256 -7.42 -33.47 1.16
N ILE A 257 -6.42 -34.00 1.88
CA ILE A 257 -5.81 -35.31 1.58
C ILE A 257 -6.86 -36.41 1.54
N ASN A 258 -7.78 -36.42 2.52
CA ASN A 258 -8.82 -37.44 2.58
C ASN A 258 -9.82 -37.29 1.44
N ILE A 259 -10.20 -36.07 1.07
CA ILE A 259 -11.08 -35.83 -0.09
C ILE A 259 -10.41 -36.33 -1.38
N LEU A 260 -9.15 -35.95 -1.64
CA LEU A 260 -8.41 -36.32 -2.84
C LEU A 260 -8.23 -37.84 -3.00
N LYS A 261 -8.08 -38.57 -1.89
CA LYS A 261 -8.01 -40.05 -1.91
C LYS A 261 -9.31 -40.71 -2.36
N HIS A 262 -10.46 -40.07 -2.14
CA HIS A 262 -11.78 -40.61 -2.50
C HIS A 262 -12.29 -40.08 -3.84
N LYS A 263 -11.94 -38.83 -4.21
CA LYS A 263 -12.28 -38.19 -5.47
C LYS A 263 -11.04 -37.54 -6.07
N GLY A 264 -10.64 -37.98 -7.27
CA GLY A 264 -9.54 -37.39 -8.01
C GLY A 264 -9.92 -36.02 -8.56
N LEU A 265 -9.73 -34.96 -7.76
CA LEU A 265 -9.97 -33.59 -8.17
C LEU A 265 -8.79 -33.07 -9.01
N LYS A 266 -9.04 -32.07 -9.84
CA LYS A 266 -8.01 -31.38 -10.61
C LYS A 266 -7.78 -29.98 -10.05
N CYS A 267 -6.58 -29.44 -10.24
CA CYS A 267 -6.30 -28.07 -9.85
C CYS A 267 -7.22 -27.11 -10.60
N ILE A 268 -7.94 -26.23 -9.87
CA ILE A 268 -8.85 -25.27 -10.50
C ILE A 268 -8.16 -24.28 -11.43
N TYR A 269 -6.86 -24.03 -11.22
CA TYR A 269 -6.05 -23.10 -11.99
C TYR A 269 -5.34 -23.79 -13.16
N SER A 270 -4.47 -24.76 -12.88
CA SER A 270 -3.64 -25.45 -13.87
C SER A 270 -4.34 -26.59 -14.60
N LYS A 271 -5.47 -27.07 -14.09
CA LYS A 271 -6.20 -28.26 -14.58
C LYS A 271 -5.41 -29.58 -14.49
N ASN A 272 -4.22 -29.57 -13.89
CA ASN A 272 -3.38 -30.75 -13.64
C ASN A 272 -3.90 -31.60 -12.47
N SER A 273 -3.38 -32.83 -12.38
CA SER A 273 -3.61 -33.71 -11.22
C SER A 273 -3.00 -33.12 -9.95
N LEU A 274 -3.56 -33.51 -8.80
CA LEU A 274 -3.18 -33.04 -7.46
C LEU A 274 -2.45 -34.14 -6.67
N ASP A 275 -1.46 -34.78 -7.29
CA ASP A 275 -0.66 -35.83 -6.65
C ASP A 275 0.28 -35.25 -5.58
N ASP A 276 0.81 -34.05 -5.84
CA ASP A 276 1.50 -33.18 -4.88
C ASP A 276 0.83 -31.79 -4.95
N PHE A 277 0.29 -31.32 -3.82
CA PHE A 277 -0.55 -30.12 -3.79
C PHE A 277 -0.15 -29.15 -2.67
N ALA A 278 -0.43 -27.88 -2.92
CA ALA A 278 -0.45 -26.83 -1.91
C ALA A 278 -1.90 -26.40 -1.65
N LEU A 279 -2.18 -25.92 -0.44
CA LEU A 279 -3.46 -25.26 -0.16
C LEU A 279 -3.36 -23.78 -0.51
N ASP A 280 -4.14 -23.35 -1.49
CA ASP A 280 -4.31 -21.94 -1.83
C ASP A 280 -5.51 -21.36 -1.10
N HIS A 281 -5.40 -20.09 -0.69
CA HIS A 281 -6.52 -19.29 -0.25
C HIS A 281 -7.09 -18.54 -1.47
N PHE A 282 -8.33 -18.84 -1.87
CA PHE A 282 -8.95 -18.18 -3.03
C PHE A 282 -8.96 -16.66 -2.86
N LEU A 283 -9.43 -16.18 -1.71
CA LEU A 283 -9.19 -14.81 -1.22
C LEU A 283 -7.88 -14.78 -0.42
N PRO A 284 -6.92 -13.86 -0.70
CA PRO A 284 -5.62 -13.82 -0.06
C PRO A 284 -5.67 -13.87 1.47
N TRP A 285 -4.79 -14.69 2.08
CA TRP A 285 -4.74 -14.79 3.54
C TRP A 285 -4.41 -13.46 4.22
N THR A 286 -3.58 -12.61 3.61
CA THR A 286 -3.29 -11.27 4.12
C THR A 286 -4.52 -10.36 4.13
N PHE A 287 -5.54 -10.66 3.32
CA PHE A 287 -6.84 -10.00 3.39
C PHE A 287 -7.75 -10.63 4.45
N VAL A 288 -7.93 -11.95 4.49
CA VAL A 288 -8.95 -12.58 5.37
C VAL A 288 -8.44 -12.96 6.77
N THR A 289 -7.15 -13.25 6.92
CA THR A 289 -6.44 -13.64 8.16
C THR A 289 -7.03 -14.86 8.90
N HIS A 290 -7.48 -15.84 8.13
CA HIS A 290 -8.00 -17.12 8.62
C HIS A 290 -7.74 -18.27 7.64
N ASN A 291 -7.82 -19.50 8.13
CA ASN A 291 -7.67 -20.73 7.35
C ASN A 291 -9.00 -21.48 7.20
N GLN A 292 -10.12 -20.76 7.06
CA GLN A 292 -11.43 -21.40 6.89
C GLN A 292 -11.45 -22.27 5.63
N LEU A 293 -11.93 -23.50 5.78
CA LEU A 293 -11.96 -24.52 4.71
C LEU A 293 -12.70 -24.03 3.46
N TRP A 294 -13.76 -23.24 3.62
CA TRP A 294 -14.53 -22.69 2.49
C TRP A 294 -13.68 -21.77 1.60
N ASN A 295 -12.60 -21.17 2.10
CA ASN A 295 -11.70 -20.33 1.30
C ASN A 295 -10.43 -21.08 0.83
N LEU A 296 -10.28 -22.36 1.18
CA LEU A 296 -9.08 -23.15 0.90
C LEU A 296 -9.35 -24.19 -0.17
N ILE A 297 -8.43 -24.35 -1.12
CA ILE A 297 -8.54 -25.38 -2.16
C ILE A 297 -7.16 -25.96 -2.53
N PRO A 298 -7.05 -27.27 -2.78
CA PRO A 298 -5.81 -27.87 -3.25
C PRO A 298 -5.52 -27.43 -4.69
N VAL A 299 -4.31 -26.94 -4.91
CA VAL A 299 -3.81 -26.50 -6.21
C VAL A 299 -2.40 -27.02 -6.42
N SER A 300 -1.90 -26.98 -7.66
CA SER A 300 -0.48 -27.25 -7.90
C SER A 300 0.39 -26.21 -7.21
N SER A 301 1.53 -26.63 -6.66
CA SER A 301 2.48 -25.75 -5.97
C SER A 301 2.96 -24.59 -6.87
N SER A 302 3.06 -24.82 -8.17
CA SER A 302 3.35 -23.80 -9.18
C SER A 302 2.28 -22.70 -9.25
N ALA A 303 1.00 -23.09 -9.21
CA ALA A 303 -0.12 -22.16 -9.25
C ALA A 303 -0.23 -21.38 -7.94
N ASN A 304 -0.06 -22.04 -6.80
CA ASN A 304 -0.05 -21.38 -5.49
C ASN A 304 1.06 -20.30 -5.40
N SER A 305 2.27 -20.65 -5.83
CA SER A 305 3.41 -19.73 -5.82
C SER A 305 3.20 -18.55 -6.77
N SER A 306 2.74 -18.81 -8.01
CA SER A 306 2.47 -17.78 -9.01
C SER A 306 1.32 -16.84 -8.58
N LYS A 307 0.28 -17.38 -7.95
CA LYS A 307 -0.84 -16.59 -7.44
C LYS A 307 -0.41 -15.69 -6.29
N SER A 308 0.37 -16.22 -5.34
CA SER A 308 0.84 -15.46 -4.18
C SER A 308 -0.33 -14.76 -3.47
N ASN A 309 -0.21 -13.46 -3.18
CA ASN A 309 -1.27 -12.64 -2.59
C ASN A 309 -2.23 -12.01 -3.61
N ASN A 310 -2.17 -12.39 -4.89
CA ASN A 310 -3.07 -11.83 -5.91
C ASN A 310 -4.46 -12.45 -5.81
N LEU A 311 -5.46 -11.67 -6.23
CA LEU A 311 -6.83 -12.14 -6.38
C LEU A 311 -6.97 -12.87 -7.72
N PRO A 312 -7.44 -14.13 -7.72
CA PRO A 312 -7.64 -14.88 -8.95
C PRO A 312 -8.76 -14.23 -9.79
N SER A 313 -8.69 -14.40 -11.10
CA SER A 313 -9.80 -14.04 -11.98
C SER A 313 -11.09 -14.71 -11.52
N LEU A 314 -12.20 -13.96 -11.51
CA LEU A 314 -13.51 -14.51 -11.14
C LEU A 314 -14.00 -15.57 -12.14
N SER A 315 -13.34 -15.73 -13.29
CA SER A 315 -13.56 -16.88 -14.19
C SER A 315 -13.26 -18.23 -13.53
N TYR A 316 -12.44 -18.27 -12.47
CA TYR A 316 -12.20 -19.48 -11.69
C TYR A 316 -13.26 -19.75 -10.61
N LEU A 317 -14.15 -18.80 -10.32
CA LEU A 317 -15.07 -18.90 -9.19
C LEU A 317 -16.06 -20.07 -9.34
N ASP A 318 -16.64 -20.26 -10.52
CA ASP A 318 -17.58 -21.37 -10.72
C ASP A 318 -16.91 -22.74 -10.55
N GLY A 319 -15.71 -22.91 -11.09
CA GLY A 319 -14.92 -24.14 -10.90
C GLY A 319 -14.49 -24.32 -9.43
N PHE A 320 -14.12 -23.25 -8.73
CA PHE A 320 -13.84 -23.29 -7.29
C PHE A 320 -15.05 -23.79 -6.48
N ILE A 321 -16.25 -23.26 -6.78
CA ILE A 321 -17.49 -23.63 -6.10
C ILE A 321 -17.86 -25.09 -6.37
N GLU A 322 -17.70 -25.56 -7.62
CA GLU A 322 -17.96 -26.94 -7.99
C GLU A 322 -17.07 -27.91 -7.19
N GLU A 323 -15.77 -27.65 -7.13
CA GLU A 323 -14.83 -28.46 -6.36
C GLU A 323 -15.11 -28.41 -4.83
N GLN A 324 -15.50 -27.24 -4.31
CA GLN A 324 -15.96 -27.12 -2.91
C GLN A 324 -17.21 -27.96 -2.65
N PHE A 325 -18.20 -27.93 -3.55
CA PHE A 325 -19.42 -28.72 -3.40
C PHE A 325 -19.13 -30.22 -3.42
N ILE A 326 -18.26 -30.68 -4.35
CA ILE A 326 -17.80 -32.08 -4.39
C ILE A 326 -17.11 -32.45 -3.07
N ALA A 327 -16.26 -31.58 -2.54
CA ALA A 327 -15.57 -31.81 -1.27
C ALA A 327 -16.55 -31.90 -0.08
N ILE A 328 -17.57 -31.04 -0.03
CA ILE A 328 -18.61 -31.07 1.02
C ILE A 328 -19.37 -32.41 1.00
N GLN A 329 -19.80 -32.88 -0.18
CA GLN A 329 -20.52 -34.16 -0.32
C GLN A 329 -19.60 -35.34 0.04
N THR A 330 -18.38 -35.35 -0.48
CA THR A 330 -17.40 -36.40 -0.20
C THR A 330 -17.06 -36.45 1.29
N ALA A 331 -16.92 -35.29 1.94
CA ALA A 331 -16.69 -35.21 3.38
C ALA A 331 -17.83 -35.85 4.18
N LYS A 332 -19.08 -35.69 3.74
CA LYS A 332 -20.27 -36.29 4.36
C LYS A 332 -20.28 -37.80 4.26
N GLU A 333 -19.77 -38.35 3.16
CA GLU A 333 -19.65 -39.79 2.95
C GLU A 333 -18.55 -40.43 3.81
N ILE A 334 -17.41 -39.75 3.99
CA ILE A 334 -16.20 -40.35 4.59
C ILE A 334 -16.03 -40.09 6.09
N TYR A 335 -16.66 -39.04 6.63
CA TYR A 335 -16.54 -38.67 8.04
C TYR A 335 -17.82 -39.00 8.81
N THR A 336 -17.68 -39.22 10.11
CA THR A 336 -18.85 -39.28 11.01
C THR A 336 -19.59 -37.95 11.01
N GLU A 337 -20.91 -37.99 11.21
CA GLU A 337 -21.77 -36.80 11.24
C GLU A 337 -21.19 -35.68 12.12
N LYS A 338 -20.77 -36.01 13.35
CA LYS A 338 -20.15 -35.05 14.28
C LYS A 338 -18.88 -34.40 13.74
N LYS A 339 -18.03 -35.16 13.04
CA LYS A 339 -16.76 -34.66 12.49
C LYS A 339 -17.02 -33.83 11.23
N TRP A 340 -17.95 -34.25 10.39
CA TRP A 340 -18.41 -33.49 9.22
C TRP A 340 -19.01 -32.14 9.64
N GLN A 341 -19.97 -32.13 10.57
CA GLN A 341 -20.57 -30.89 11.10
C GLN A 341 -19.51 -29.93 11.66
N LYS A 342 -18.49 -30.44 12.36
CA LYS A 342 -17.37 -29.63 12.84
C LYS A 342 -16.62 -28.92 11.71
N PHE A 343 -16.40 -29.58 10.57
CA PHE A 343 -15.77 -28.94 9.41
C PHE A 343 -16.71 -27.95 8.71
N MET A 344 -18.01 -28.24 8.69
CA MET A 344 -19.01 -27.43 8.00
C MET A 344 -19.50 -26.22 8.79
N GLN A 345 -19.21 -26.13 10.10
CA GLN A 345 -19.67 -25.04 10.95
C GLN A 345 -19.40 -23.64 10.37
N THR A 346 -18.22 -23.43 9.79
CA THR A 346 -17.84 -22.14 9.21
C THR A 346 -18.35 -21.93 7.79
N TYR A 347 -18.75 -22.99 7.10
CA TYR A 347 -19.55 -22.84 5.87
C TYR A 347 -20.92 -22.27 6.21
N LEU A 348 -21.58 -22.74 7.27
CA LEU A 348 -22.87 -22.20 7.71
C LEU A 348 -22.73 -20.75 8.18
N SER A 349 -21.82 -20.48 9.13
CA SER A 349 -21.72 -19.14 9.73
C SER A 349 -21.22 -18.07 8.77
N ASP A 350 -20.19 -18.38 7.97
CA ASP A 350 -19.48 -17.37 7.18
C ASP A 350 -20.08 -17.20 5.78
N LEU A 351 -20.72 -18.25 5.23
CA LEU A 351 -21.44 -18.18 3.95
C LEU A 351 -22.96 -17.96 4.12
N HIS A 352 -23.44 -17.88 5.36
CA HIS A 352 -24.85 -17.70 5.69
C HIS A 352 -25.78 -18.79 5.15
N ILE A 353 -25.34 -20.05 5.25
CA ILE A 353 -26.17 -21.23 4.92
C ILE A 353 -27.00 -21.59 6.17
N GLU A 354 -28.31 -21.74 6.02
CA GLU A 354 -29.25 -21.83 7.15
C GLU A 354 -29.12 -23.14 7.94
N SER A 355 -28.89 -24.26 7.24
CA SER A 355 -28.84 -25.60 7.85
C SER A 355 -27.76 -26.50 7.24
N TYR A 356 -27.50 -27.64 7.89
CA TYR A 356 -26.58 -28.65 7.34
C TYR A 356 -27.20 -29.41 6.16
N GLU A 357 -28.53 -29.50 6.11
CA GLU A 357 -29.28 -30.12 5.02
C GLU A 357 -29.09 -29.35 3.71
N ASP A 358 -29.08 -28.02 3.78
CA ASP A 358 -28.89 -27.13 2.62
C ASP A 358 -27.53 -27.30 1.93
N LEU A 359 -26.53 -27.83 2.64
CA LEU A 359 -25.22 -28.15 2.06
C LEU A 359 -25.29 -29.26 1.00
N SER A 360 -26.41 -29.98 0.88
CA SER A 360 -26.66 -30.96 -0.18
C SER A 360 -27.23 -30.35 -1.46
N ASP A 361 -27.67 -29.09 -1.42
CA ASP A 361 -28.22 -28.39 -2.59
C ASP A 361 -27.13 -27.52 -3.26
N GLN A 362 -26.77 -27.87 -4.49
CA GLN A 362 -25.72 -27.18 -5.25
C GLN A 362 -26.10 -25.72 -5.55
N SER A 363 -27.38 -25.41 -5.76
CA SER A 363 -27.84 -24.06 -6.05
C SER A 363 -27.72 -23.17 -4.82
N ILE A 364 -28.10 -23.67 -3.65
CA ILE A 364 -27.98 -22.94 -2.38
C ILE A 364 -26.50 -22.67 -2.09
N VAL A 365 -25.66 -23.71 -2.15
CA VAL A 365 -24.21 -23.57 -1.92
C VAL A 365 -23.57 -22.60 -2.92
N SER A 366 -23.89 -22.72 -4.21
CA SER A 366 -23.34 -21.83 -5.25
C SER A 366 -23.75 -20.37 -5.02
N SER A 367 -25.02 -20.13 -4.67
CA SER A 367 -25.52 -18.80 -4.35
C SER A 367 -24.77 -18.20 -3.16
N ALA A 368 -24.65 -18.96 -2.06
CA ALA A 368 -23.98 -18.54 -0.84
C ALA A 368 -22.50 -18.16 -1.08
N PHE A 369 -21.77 -19.00 -1.81
CA PHE A 369 -20.39 -18.70 -2.19
C PHE A 369 -20.28 -17.44 -3.05
N LYS A 370 -21.14 -17.27 -4.06
CA LYS A 370 -21.12 -16.09 -4.94
C LYS A 370 -21.45 -14.81 -4.18
N SER A 371 -22.43 -14.85 -3.27
CA SER A 371 -22.82 -13.70 -2.45
C SER A 371 -21.77 -13.31 -1.41
N THR A 372 -20.90 -14.24 -0.99
CA THR A 372 -19.84 -13.95 -0.02
C THR A 372 -18.51 -13.61 -0.69
N ILE A 373 -18.05 -14.40 -1.67
CA ILE A 373 -16.72 -14.23 -2.28
C ILE A 373 -16.66 -12.99 -3.16
N LYS A 374 -17.68 -12.69 -3.99
CA LYS A 374 -17.61 -11.55 -4.91
C LYS A 374 -17.45 -10.21 -4.17
N PRO A 375 -18.26 -9.89 -3.14
CA PRO A 375 -18.05 -8.64 -2.40
C PRO A 375 -16.70 -8.58 -1.69
N LEU A 376 -16.24 -9.69 -1.11
CA LEU A 376 -14.92 -9.73 -0.46
C LEU A 376 -13.77 -9.55 -1.46
N HIS A 377 -13.88 -10.12 -2.66
CA HIS A 377 -12.93 -9.95 -3.76
C HIS A 377 -12.86 -8.49 -4.21
N GLU A 378 -14.01 -7.85 -4.40
CA GLU A 378 -14.10 -6.41 -4.75
C GLU A 378 -13.48 -5.53 -3.66
N ILE A 379 -13.83 -5.76 -2.38
CA ILE A 379 -13.25 -5.02 -1.26
C ILE A 379 -11.73 -5.21 -1.24
N ALA A 380 -11.22 -6.42 -1.40
CA ALA A 380 -9.77 -6.65 -1.46
C ALA A 380 -9.13 -5.88 -2.63
N SER A 381 -9.73 -5.90 -3.82
CA SER A 381 -9.23 -5.16 -4.98
C SER A 381 -9.17 -3.65 -4.71
N PHE A 382 -10.21 -3.07 -4.11
CA PHE A 382 -10.22 -1.65 -3.73
C PHE A 382 -9.19 -1.28 -2.67
N ASN A 383 -8.77 -2.23 -1.84
CA ASN A 383 -7.70 -2.02 -0.87
C ASN A 383 -6.29 -2.18 -1.49
N GLY A 384 -6.16 -2.42 -2.80
CA GLY A 384 -4.86 -2.47 -3.49
C GLY A 384 -4.25 -3.87 -3.58
N PHE A 385 -5.07 -4.92 -3.48
CA PHE A 385 -4.68 -6.25 -3.93
C PHE A 385 -4.83 -6.35 -5.45
N SER A 386 -3.79 -6.79 -6.15
CA SER A 386 -3.85 -6.99 -7.61
C SER A 386 -4.89 -8.04 -7.96
N SER A 387 -5.76 -7.73 -8.92
CA SER A 387 -6.86 -8.59 -9.35
C SER A 387 -6.72 -9.05 -10.79
N GLY A 388 -7.52 -10.05 -11.17
CA GLY A 388 -7.50 -10.61 -12.51
C GLY A 388 -6.37 -11.60 -12.77
N TRP A 389 -5.76 -12.17 -11.72
CA TRP A 389 -4.70 -13.17 -11.90
C TRP A 389 -5.22 -14.40 -12.63
N VAL A 390 -4.51 -14.79 -13.70
CA VAL A 390 -4.77 -16.00 -14.49
C VAL A 390 -3.52 -16.88 -14.41
N TYR A 391 -3.73 -18.18 -14.21
CA TYR A 391 -2.62 -19.12 -14.22
C TYR A 391 -2.13 -19.34 -15.63
N HIS A 392 -0.87 -19.00 -15.85
CA HIS A 392 -0.13 -19.42 -17.02
C HIS A 392 0.76 -20.57 -16.61
N GLU A 393 0.54 -21.73 -17.23
CA GLU A 393 1.40 -22.87 -16.99
C GLU A 393 2.79 -22.52 -17.50
N ASN A 394 3.70 -22.27 -16.57
CA ASN A 394 5.12 -22.27 -16.87
C ASN A 394 5.43 -23.69 -17.33
N ASN A 395 5.39 -23.94 -18.64
CA ASN A 395 5.99 -25.12 -19.22
C ASN A 395 7.35 -25.26 -18.55
N LYS A 396 7.62 -26.43 -17.96
CA LYS A 396 8.99 -26.84 -17.65
C LYS A 396 9.74 -26.85 -18.98
N VAL A 397 10.22 -25.69 -19.39
CA VAL A 397 11.38 -25.59 -20.24
C VAL A 397 12.48 -26.12 -19.34
N GLN A 398 12.86 -27.39 -19.58
CA GLN A 398 14.21 -27.83 -19.26
C GLN A 398 15.13 -26.68 -19.67
N VAL A 399 15.97 -26.25 -18.75
CA VAL A 399 17.03 -25.28 -18.99
C VAL A 399 17.75 -25.67 -20.28
N VAL A 400 17.31 -25.02 -21.35
CA VAL A 400 18.04 -24.69 -22.55
C VAL A 400 17.58 -23.26 -22.77
N GLU A 401 18.45 -22.31 -22.40
CA GLU A 401 18.28 -20.91 -22.73
C GLU A 401 17.89 -20.79 -24.20
N ALA A 402 16.68 -20.32 -24.44
CA ALA A 402 16.36 -19.56 -25.64
C ALA A 402 15.74 -18.27 -25.12
N GLU A 403 16.60 -17.25 -24.96
CA GLU A 403 16.23 -15.88 -24.65
C GLU A 403 15.06 -15.49 -25.56
N GLN A 404 13.89 -15.20 -24.97
CA GLN A 404 12.88 -14.45 -25.71
C GLN A 404 13.38 -13.01 -25.73
N PRO A 405 13.63 -12.43 -26.92
CA PRO A 405 14.23 -11.13 -27.00
C PRO A 405 13.25 -10.09 -26.44
N VAL A 406 13.78 -9.14 -25.67
CA VAL A 406 12.98 -8.04 -25.09
C VAL A 406 12.22 -7.27 -26.20
N PHE A 407 12.79 -7.23 -27.40
CA PHE A 407 12.15 -6.75 -28.62
C PHE A 407 11.89 -7.87 -29.62
N THR A 408 10.71 -7.88 -30.24
CA THR A 408 10.36 -8.82 -31.31
C THR A 408 9.62 -8.12 -32.45
N GLU A 409 9.89 -8.52 -33.69
CA GLU A 409 9.21 -7.95 -34.87
C GLU A 409 7.83 -8.56 -35.09
N ASN A 410 7.61 -9.80 -34.63
CA ASN A 410 6.38 -10.55 -34.89
C ASN A 410 5.73 -11.00 -33.58
N ILE A 411 4.48 -10.61 -33.37
CA ILE A 411 3.65 -11.05 -32.24
C ILE A 411 2.24 -11.41 -32.69
N LYS A 412 1.54 -12.22 -31.90
CA LYS A 412 0.13 -12.53 -32.15
C LYS A 412 -0.72 -11.29 -31.92
N GLU A 413 -1.78 -11.13 -32.71
CA GLU A 413 -2.72 -10.01 -32.55
C GLU A 413 -3.34 -9.92 -31.15
N SER A 414 -3.53 -11.05 -30.47
CA SER A 414 -4.04 -11.10 -29.09
C SER A 414 -3.11 -10.46 -28.05
N ASP A 415 -1.82 -10.37 -28.38
CA ASP A 415 -0.75 -9.97 -27.46
C ASP A 415 -0.44 -8.47 -27.59
N LYS A 416 -0.90 -7.84 -28.68
CA LYS A 416 -0.84 -6.39 -28.90
C LYS A 416 -1.64 -5.67 -27.83
N PHE A 417 -1.00 -4.75 -27.12
CA PHE A 417 -1.57 -3.93 -26.06
C PHE A 417 -2.13 -4.72 -24.86
N SER A 418 -1.84 -6.03 -24.75
CA SER A 418 -2.17 -6.86 -23.59
C SER A 418 -0.91 -7.33 -22.85
N SER A 419 0.17 -7.61 -23.59
CA SER A 419 1.50 -7.93 -23.05
C SER A 419 2.64 -7.26 -23.82
N PHE A 420 2.37 -6.74 -25.02
CA PHE A 420 3.37 -6.02 -25.82
C PHE A 420 2.89 -4.61 -26.18
N LEU A 421 3.82 -3.67 -26.21
CA LEU A 421 3.57 -2.33 -26.75
C LEU A 421 4.45 -2.07 -27.98
N PRO A 422 3.95 -1.27 -28.94
CA PRO A 422 4.70 -0.94 -30.14
C PRO A 422 5.85 0.01 -29.79
N LEU A 423 7.05 -0.32 -30.29
CA LEU A 423 8.18 0.60 -30.37
C LEU A 423 8.09 1.35 -31.70
N TYR A 424 8.05 2.67 -31.64
CA TYR A 424 8.09 3.55 -32.79
C TYR A 424 9.38 4.38 -32.80
N PRO A 425 9.96 4.64 -33.98
CA PRO A 425 10.80 5.80 -34.18
C PRO A 425 10.03 7.06 -33.78
N ILE A 426 10.70 8.02 -33.14
CA ILE A 426 10.04 9.19 -32.54
C ILE A 426 9.30 10.04 -33.59
N GLU A 427 9.78 10.02 -34.83
CA GLU A 427 9.22 10.72 -35.98
C GLU A 427 7.90 10.12 -36.44
N VAL A 428 7.75 8.81 -36.27
CA VAL A 428 6.55 8.05 -36.64
C VAL A 428 5.51 8.14 -35.53
N ALA A 429 5.95 8.05 -34.28
CA ALA A 429 5.07 8.07 -33.10
C ALA A 429 4.20 9.33 -33.05
N ALA A 430 4.75 10.49 -33.40
CA ALA A 430 4.02 11.74 -33.34
C ALA A 430 3.22 12.08 -34.62
N GLY A 431 3.47 11.37 -35.73
CA GLY A 431 2.72 11.52 -36.99
C GLY A 431 1.34 10.85 -36.98
N ASN A 432 1.11 9.84 -36.13
CA ASN A 432 -0.20 9.19 -35.93
C ASN A 432 -1.29 10.12 -35.34
N PHE A 433 -0.96 11.39 -35.07
CA PHE A 433 -1.88 12.40 -34.53
C PHE A 433 -2.69 13.15 -35.61
N GLU A 434 -2.26 13.13 -36.88
CA GLU A 434 -2.93 13.82 -37.99
C GLU A 434 -3.79 12.85 -38.83
N ASP A 435 -4.95 12.42 -38.33
CA ASP A 435 -6.09 11.81 -39.08
C ASP A 435 -5.77 10.99 -40.36
N SER A 436 -4.66 10.26 -40.39
CA SER A 436 -4.27 9.45 -41.53
C SER A 436 -4.65 8.01 -41.22
N GLU A 437 -5.58 7.45 -41.98
CA GLU A 437 -6.01 6.03 -41.94
C GLU A 437 -4.89 5.03 -42.29
N ILE A 438 -3.62 5.44 -42.19
CA ILE A 438 -2.43 4.64 -42.44
C ILE A 438 -1.65 4.59 -41.12
N TYR A 439 -1.92 3.57 -40.30
CA TYR A 439 -1.07 3.22 -39.18
C TYR A 439 0.30 2.79 -39.72
N ALA A 440 1.36 3.54 -39.40
CA ALA A 440 2.71 3.08 -39.70
C ALA A 440 3.02 1.82 -38.87
N GLU A 441 3.63 0.82 -39.50
CA GLU A 441 4.05 -0.40 -38.83
C GLU A 441 5.14 -0.09 -37.78
N PRO A 442 5.04 -0.62 -36.56
CA PRO A 442 6.06 -0.41 -35.53
C PRO A 442 7.38 -1.04 -35.92
N SER A 443 8.50 -0.45 -35.46
CA SER A 443 9.83 -1.01 -35.72
C SER A 443 10.04 -2.35 -35.01
N SER A 444 9.41 -2.52 -33.85
CA SER A 444 9.35 -3.77 -33.11
C SER A 444 8.30 -3.67 -32.00
N TRP A 445 8.09 -4.75 -31.27
CA TRP A 445 7.21 -4.84 -30.11
C TRP A 445 8.04 -5.15 -28.88
N LEU A 446 7.88 -4.35 -27.82
CA LEU A 446 8.54 -4.57 -26.55
C LEU A 446 7.69 -5.48 -25.66
N ASN A 447 8.29 -6.51 -25.10
CA ASN A 447 7.68 -7.41 -24.12
C ASN A 447 7.55 -6.70 -22.77
N MET A 448 6.37 -6.14 -22.49
CA MET A 448 6.15 -5.32 -21.29
C MET A 448 6.35 -6.07 -19.96
N PRO A 449 6.03 -7.38 -19.85
CA PRO A 449 6.42 -8.21 -18.71
C PRO A 449 7.92 -8.28 -18.40
N MET A 450 8.80 -7.96 -19.36
CA MET A 450 10.24 -7.97 -19.16
C MET A 450 10.81 -6.64 -18.67
N VAL A 451 9.98 -5.60 -18.54
CA VAL A 451 10.40 -4.26 -18.12
C VAL A 451 9.69 -3.82 -16.85
N ASN A 452 10.16 -2.74 -16.23
CA ASN A 452 9.66 -2.18 -14.96
C ASN A 452 8.31 -1.42 -15.08
N TYR A 453 7.30 -1.98 -15.74
CA TYR A 453 5.94 -1.41 -15.82
C TYR A 453 4.88 -2.38 -15.30
N THR A 454 4.00 -1.91 -14.42
CA THR A 454 2.94 -2.73 -13.79
C THR A 454 1.53 -2.19 -14.01
N GLY A 455 1.39 -1.16 -14.85
CA GLY A 455 0.09 -0.59 -15.21
C GLY A 455 -0.65 -1.41 -16.27
N VAL A 456 -1.92 -1.04 -16.51
CA VAL A 456 -2.74 -1.67 -17.56
C VAL A 456 -2.33 -1.12 -18.92
N LEU A 457 -1.98 -2.02 -19.85
CA LEU A 457 -1.66 -1.65 -21.22
C LEU A 457 -2.94 -1.30 -21.98
N THR A 458 -2.85 -0.29 -22.84
CA THR A 458 -3.93 0.21 -23.68
C THR A 458 -3.36 0.63 -25.03
N LYS A 459 -4.24 0.85 -26.01
CA LYS A 459 -3.86 1.34 -27.35
C LYS A 459 -3.32 2.77 -27.34
N ASP A 460 -3.53 3.50 -26.24
CA ASP A 460 -3.04 4.85 -26.07
C ASP A 460 -1.55 4.88 -25.69
N PHE A 461 -0.96 3.73 -25.36
CA PHE A 461 0.46 3.66 -25.01
C PHE A 461 1.34 3.23 -26.18
N PHE A 462 2.54 3.81 -26.25
CA PHE A 462 3.60 3.39 -27.14
C PHE A 462 4.97 3.65 -26.51
N ILE A 463 6.01 3.10 -27.13
CA ILE A 463 7.39 3.29 -26.68
C ILE A 463 8.17 4.02 -27.75
N ALA A 464 9.04 4.93 -27.33
CA ALA A 464 10.06 5.53 -28.19
C ALA A 464 11.39 5.56 -27.44
N GLN A 465 12.49 5.34 -28.15
CA GLN A 465 13.82 5.55 -27.60
C GLN A 465 14.17 7.04 -27.67
N ILE A 466 14.54 7.62 -26.54
CA ILE A 466 14.94 9.02 -26.42
C ILE A 466 16.46 9.08 -26.45
N LYS A 467 16.99 9.87 -27.40
CA LYS A 467 18.42 10.15 -27.52
C LYS A 467 18.67 11.62 -27.20
N GLY A 468 19.77 11.89 -26.52
CA GLY A 468 20.14 13.23 -26.07
C GLY A 468 20.13 13.42 -24.57
N TYR A 469 20.77 14.50 -24.14
CA TYR A 469 21.04 14.77 -22.73
C TYR A 469 20.13 15.87 -22.15
N SER A 470 19.28 16.49 -22.98
CA SER A 470 18.45 17.64 -22.58
C SER A 470 17.47 17.38 -21.41
N MET A 471 17.14 16.11 -21.13
CA MET A 471 16.22 15.73 -20.05
C MET A 471 16.90 15.02 -18.88
N GLU A 472 18.24 15.00 -18.83
CA GLU A 472 18.97 14.44 -17.69
C GLU A 472 18.81 15.30 -16.42
N PRO A 473 18.73 14.68 -15.23
CA PRO A 473 18.83 13.24 -14.95
C PRO A 473 17.51 12.47 -15.09
N THR A 474 16.42 13.14 -15.47
CA THR A 474 15.07 12.55 -15.47
C THR A 474 14.87 11.50 -16.55
N ILE A 475 15.41 11.73 -17.75
CA ILE A 475 15.46 10.77 -18.85
C ILE A 475 16.93 10.70 -19.33
N PRO A 476 17.68 9.65 -18.96
CA PRO A 476 19.04 9.43 -19.45
C PRO A 476 19.09 9.21 -20.96
N ASP A 477 20.21 9.57 -21.59
CA ASP A 477 20.46 9.30 -23.01
C ASP A 477 20.28 7.80 -23.36
N GLY A 478 19.62 7.53 -24.49
CA GLY A 478 19.36 6.18 -24.99
C GLY A 478 18.20 5.44 -24.30
N SER A 479 17.51 6.08 -23.36
CA SER A 479 16.40 5.48 -22.60
C SER A 479 15.20 5.15 -23.46
N TYR A 480 14.64 3.96 -23.28
CA TYR A 480 13.31 3.64 -23.84
C TYR A 480 12.25 4.18 -22.91
N CYS A 481 11.35 5.00 -23.44
CA CYS A 481 10.36 5.71 -22.65
C CYS A 481 8.96 5.27 -23.03
N LEU A 482 8.12 5.03 -22.02
CA LEU A 482 6.70 4.80 -22.17
C LEU A 482 5.98 6.15 -22.31
N PHE A 483 5.21 6.30 -23.38
CA PHE A 483 4.39 7.47 -23.65
C PHE A 483 2.93 7.09 -23.76
N GLN A 484 2.06 8.01 -23.34
CA GLN A 484 0.62 7.95 -23.60
C GLN A 484 0.22 9.04 -24.59
N TYR A 485 -0.56 8.70 -25.61
CA TYR A 485 -1.09 9.66 -26.57
C TYR A 485 -2.01 10.68 -25.89
N GLY A 486 -1.87 11.95 -26.31
CA GLY A 486 -2.61 13.06 -25.75
C GLY A 486 -2.18 13.42 -24.32
N VAL A 487 -2.83 14.45 -23.76
CA VAL A 487 -2.60 14.89 -22.38
C VAL A 487 -3.95 15.19 -21.74
N VAL A 488 -4.28 14.50 -20.65
CA VAL A 488 -5.55 14.71 -19.93
C VAL A 488 -5.35 15.74 -18.81
N GLY A 489 -6.04 16.88 -18.92
CA GLY A 489 -5.99 17.98 -17.96
C GLY A 489 -4.89 19.01 -18.25
N SER A 490 -4.38 19.66 -17.20
CA SER A 490 -3.32 20.67 -17.37
C SER A 490 -2.01 20.03 -17.81
N ARG A 491 -1.40 20.59 -18.87
CA ARG A 491 -0.09 20.19 -19.39
C ARG A 491 1.08 20.75 -18.56
N SER A 492 0.82 21.74 -17.71
CA SER A 492 1.86 22.45 -16.97
C SER A 492 2.60 21.53 -16.00
N ASN A 493 3.93 21.64 -15.96
CA ASN A 493 4.88 20.83 -15.22
C ASN A 493 5.00 19.35 -15.64
N ARG A 494 4.34 18.93 -16.73
CA ARG A 494 4.44 17.55 -17.27
C ARG A 494 5.54 17.46 -18.32
N ILE A 495 6.11 16.27 -18.49
CA ILE A 495 7.04 15.98 -19.58
C ILE A 495 6.23 15.51 -20.78
N VAL A 496 6.45 16.12 -21.93
CA VAL A 496 5.66 15.88 -23.13
C VAL A 496 6.56 15.70 -24.34
N LEU A 497 6.12 14.85 -25.26
CA LEU A 497 6.65 14.77 -26.62
C LEU A 497 5.91 15.78 -27.48
N VAL A 498 6.66 16.67 -28.12
CA VAL A 498 6.10 17.74 -28.96
C VAL A 498 6.76 17.79 -30.32
N LYS A 499 6.01 18.25 -31.32
CA LYS A 499 6.49 18.63 -32.64
C LYS A 499 6.49 20.15 -32.75
N LYS A 500 7.58 20.73 -33.25
CA LYS A 500 7.62 22.13 -33.66
C LYS A 500 8.30 22.24 -35.01
N ASP A 501 7.58 22.69 -36.02
CA ASP A 501 8.18 22.89 -37.33
C ASP A 501 9.23 24.01 -37.29
N GLY A 502 10.35 23.81 -37.99
CA GLY A 502 11.44 24.79 -38.07
C GLY A 502 12.41 24.84 -36.89
N VAL A 503 12.16 24.09 -35.80
CA VAL A 503 13.12 23.91 -34.69
C VAL A 503 13.59 22.47 -34.66
N ILE A 504 14.87 22.26 -34.97
CA ILE A 504 15.50 20.94 -34.94
C ILE A 504 16.12 20.73 -33.54
N ASP A 505 15.69 19.68 -32.85
CA ASP A 505 16.32 19.26 -31.60
C ASP A 505 17.79 18.90 -31.86
N PRO A 506 18.76 19.50 -31.16
CA PRO A 506 20.17 19.34 -31.46
C PRO A 506 20.67 17.91 -31.21
N ASP A 507 20.02 17.16 -30.32
CA ASP A 507 20.40 15.80 -29.98
C ASP A 507 19.74 14.77 -30.91
N MET A 508 18.45 14.97 -31.20
CA MET A 508 17.67 14.03 -32.00
C MET A 508 17.74 14.30 -33.51
N GLN A 509 18.15 15.51 -33.92
CA GLN A 509 18.19 15.94 -35.33
C GLN A 509 16.83 15.85 -36.04
N THR A 510 15.74 16.04 -35.29
CA THR A 510 14.35 16.05 -35.80
C THR A 510 13.59 17.27 -35.31
N SER A 511 12.41 17.53 -35.87
CA SER A 511 11.46 18.55 -35.37
C SER A 511 10.71 18.13 -34.10
N PHE A 512 11.05 16.97 -33.54
CA PHE A 512 10.44 16.44 -32.32
C PHE A 512 11.39 16.61 -31.13
N THR A 513 10.82 16.95 -29.98
CA THR A 513 11.59 17.08 -28.74
C THR A 513 10.76 16.64 -27.54
N VAL A 514 11.46 16.17 -26.51
CA VAL A 514 10.86 15.86 -25.19
C VAL A 514 11.32 16.92 -24.21
N LYS A 515 10.36 17.64 -23.62
CA LYS A 515 10.64 18.74 -22.67
C LYS A 515 9.55 18.82 -21.61
N ARG A 516 9.85 19.51 -20.51
CA ARG A 516 8.85 19.85 -19.49
C ARG A 516 8.03 21.06 -19.96
N TYR A 517 6.73 20.89 -20.05
CA TYR A 517 5.81 21.92 -20.53
C TYR A 517 5.42 22.88 -19.41
N PHE A 518 5.52 24.18 -19.66
CA PHE A 518 4.97 25.24 -18.81
C PHE A 518 4.13 26.20 -19.65
N SER A 519 3.02 26.64 -19.09
CA SER A 519 2.19 27.69 -19.71
C SER A 519 1.75 28.72 -18.70
N GLU A 520 1.89 29.99 -19.04
CA GLU A 520 1.44 31.13 -18.26
C GLU A 520 0.45 31.98 -19.08
N LYS A 521 -0.68 32.35 -18.49
CA LYS A 521 -1.66 33.26 -19.13
C LYS A 521 -1.35 34.68 -18.65
N ILE A 522 -0.90 35.52 -19.56
CA ILE A 522 -0.60 36.93 -19.29
C ILE A 522 -1.79 37.75 -19.79
N THR A 523 -2.39 38.53 -18.90
CA THR A 523 -3.51 39.42 -19.25
C THR A 523 -3.00 40.84 -19.30
N ASP A 524 -3.18 41.52 -20.42
CA ASP A 524 -2.88 42.95 -20.58
C ASP A 524 -3.88 43.77 -19.74
N PRO A 525 -3.40 44.51 -18.72
CA PRO A 525 -4.25 45.28 -17.83
C PRO A 525 -4.94 46.48 -18.49
N GLU A 526 -4.52 46.94 -19.67
CA GLU A 526 -5.16 48.08 -20.35
C GLU A 526 -6.22 47.65 -21.38
N ASN A 527 -6.03 46.50 -22.05
CA ASN A 527 -6.88 46.07 -23.17
C ASN A 527 -7.68 44.80 -22.92
N GLY A 528 -7.45 44.11 -21.80
CA GLY A 528 -8.13 42.86 -21.43
C GLY A 528 -7.80 41.67 -22.34
N TRP A 529 -6.79 41.81 -23.21
CA TRP A 529 -6.29 40.74 -24.06
C TRP A 529 -5.47 39.75 -23.23
N THR A 530 -5.72 38.45 -23.43
CA THR A 530 -5.04 37.38 -22.70
C THR A 530 -4.21 36.58 -23.69
N HIS A 531 -2.88 36.65 -23.59
CA HIS A 531 -2.00 35.79 -24.37
C HIS A 531 -1.37 34.71 -23.50
N SER A 532 -1.09 33.54 -24.08
CA SER A 532 -0.47 32.42 -23.36
C SER A 532 0.98 32.28 -23.77
N LYS A 533 1.91 32.43 -22.83
CA LYS A 533 3.32 32.11 -23.00
C LYS A 533 3.51 30.61 -22.76
N ILE A 534 4.07 29.89 -23.73
CA ILE A 534 4.42 28.46 -23.57
C ILE A 534 5.94 28.32 -23.57
N GLU A 535 6.45 27.59 -22.59
CA GLU A 535 7.88 27.30 -22.45
C GLU A 535 8.08 25.78 -22.35
N LEU A 536 9.03 25.29 -23.13
CA LEU A 536 9.52 23.92 -23.09
C LEU A 536 10.87 23.93 -22.41
N ARG A 537 10.89 23.52 -21.14
CA ARG A 537 12.09 23.56 -20.30
C ARG A 537 12.80 22.21 -20.32
N PRO A 538 14.10 22.17 -20.62
CA PRO A 538 14.92 20.99 -20.35
C PRO A 538 15.06 20.79 -18.83
N ASP A 539 15.19 19.54 -18.41
CA ASP A 539 15.57 19.24 -17.01
C ASP A 539 17.10 19.35 -16.82
N ASN A 540 17.87 19.27 -17.91
CA ASN A 540 19.30 19.51 -17.90
C ASN A 540 19.60 21.02 -18.03
N PRO A 541 20.27 21.66 -17.05
CA PRO A 541 20.53 23.10 -17.05
C PRO A 541 21.54 23.57 -18.12
N GLU A 542 22.22 22.65 -18.81
CA GLU A 542 23.13 22.99 -19.93
C GLU A 542 22.38 23.30 -21.24
N TYR A 543 21.06 23.05 -21.28
CA TYR A 543 20.22 23.28 -22.45
C TYR A 543 19.34 24.50 -22.24
N ASP A 544 19.13 25.27 -23.31
CA ASP A 544 18.28 26.45 -23.27
C ASP A 544 16.79 26.08 -23.27
N THR A 545 15.98 26.93 -22.62
CA THR A 545 14.51 26.83 -22.68
C THR A 545 14.02 27.25 -24.05
N ILE A 546 13.15 26.45 -24.65
CA ILE A 546 12.53 26.76 -25.95
C ILE A 546 11.21 27.50 -25.67
N GLU A 547 11.15 28.76 -26.07
CA GLU A 547 9.93 29.57 -26.00
C GLU A 547 9.10 29.39 -27.28
N ILE A 548 7.80 29.12 -27.12
CA ILE A 548 6.85 29.07 -28.24
C ILE A 548 6.19 30.44 -28.34
N LYS A 549 6.51 31.16 -29.40
CA LYS A 549 5.89 32.45 -29.72
C LYS A 549 4.51 32.21 -30.33
N GLU A 550 3.62 33.21 -30.19
CA GLU A 550 2.25 33.12 -30.72
C GLU A 550 2.21 32.90 -32.25
N GLU A 551 3.16 33.48 -32.98
CA GLU A 551 3.31 33.30 -34.42
C GLU A 551 3.63 31.85 -34.85
N ASP A 552 4.19 31.04 -33.94
CA ASP A 552 4.54 29.63 -34.18
C ASP A 552 3.48 28.65 -33.64
N ALA A 553 2.42 29.14 -32.98
CA ALA A 553 1.47 28.30 -32.24
C ALA A 553 0.73 27.29 -33.12
N ASP A 554 0.42 27.65 -34.38
CA ASP A 554 -0.26 26.79 -35.35
C ASP A 554 0.64 25.63 -35.83
N SER A 555 1.95 25.73 -35.66
CA SER A 555 2.94 24.71 -36.05
C SER A 555 3.44 23.85 -34.87
N PHE A 556 2.87 24.07 -33.68
CA PHE A 556 3.25 23.42 -32.43
C PHE A 556 2.20 22.39 -32.00
N VAL A 557 2.59 21.13 -31.92
CA VAL A 557 1.70 20.02 -31.53
C VAL A 557 2.27 19.27 -30.33
N VAL A 558 1.44 19.04 -29.31
CA VAL A 558 1.76 18.14 -28.19
C VAL A 558 1.21 16.76 -28.51
N ALA A 559 2.08 15.81 -28.85
CA ALA A 559 1.70 14.50 -29.35
C ALA A 559 1.38 13.51 -28.20
N ALA A 560 2.21 13.50 -27.14
CA ALA A 560 2.10 12.51 -26.08
C ALA A 560 2.66 13.00 -24.73
N GLU A 561 2.18 12.39 -23.65
CA GLU A 561 2.71 12.55 -22.29
C GLU A 561 3.71 11.44 -21.97
N PHE A 562 4.85 11.81 -21.38
CA PHE A 562 5.82 10.87 -20.84
C PHE A 562 5.31 10.27 -19.53
N ILE A 563 5.38 8.94 -19.41
CA ILE A 563 4.92 8.19 -18.24
C ILE A 563 6.11 7.73 -17.40
N GLN A 564 7.07 7.02 -18.01
CA GLN A 564 8.27 6.54 -17.32
C GLN A 564 9.38 6.10 -18.28
N VAL A 565 10.61 6.04 -17.77
CA VAL A 565 11.72 5.32 -18.39
C VAL A 565 11.58 3.82 -18.10
N LEU A 566 11.73 3.01 -19.14
CA LEU A 566 11.71 1.55 -19.07
C LEU A 566 13.11 1.00 -18.83
N GLU A 567 13.26 0.20 -17.79
CA GLU A 567 14.45 -0.64 -17.57
C GLU A 567 14.30 -1.90 -18.43
N ILE A 568 15.14 -2.05 -19.46
CA ILE A 568 15.16 -3.16 -20.43
C ILE A 568 16.28 -4.14 -20.11
#